data_AF-A0A562ZVK6-F1
#
_entry.id   AF-A0A562ZVK6-F1
#
_cell.length_a   1.000
_cell.length_b   1.000
_cell.length_c   1.000
_cell.angle_alpha   90.00
_cell.angle_beta   90.00
_cell.angle_gamma   90.00
#
_symmetry.space_group_name_H-M   'P 1'
#
loop_
_entity.id
_entity.type
_entity.pdbx_description
1 polymer ?
#
loop_
_entity_poly.entity_id
_entity_poly.type
_entity_poly.pdbx_seq_one_letter_code
_entity_poly.pdbx_strand_id
1 'polypeptide(L)'
;MEALNPVEARVLATLMEKARTVPDSYPLSLNALVGGCNQKTSRDPVMNVTEAQAQDALDALKRRTLVFESSGSRVPRWEHNFQRGIGVPEQSAVLLGLLMLRGPQTAAELRIHSERWYRFADISSVEAFLDELQSRAEEKGGPLVTLLPRAPGAREQRWAHLLCGAVDAATLASGGTASAGGEVQDERIARLEIEVAELRSALQNVLNELGLSPLGHQKSNDRA
;
A
#
# COMPACT_ATOMS: atom_id res chain seq x y z
N MET A 1 0.37 -12.01 5.33
CA MET A 1 0.05 -11.36 4.04
C MET A 1 1.30 -10.66 3.55
N GLU A 2 1.60 -10.72 2.26
CA GLU A 2 2.72 -9.96 1.69
C GLU A 2 2.40 -8.46 1.70
N ALA A 3 3.38 -7.61 2.02
CA ALA A 3 3.20 -6.17 2.05
C ALA A 3 2.85 -5.61 0.66
N LEU A 4 2.00 -4.59 0.64
CA LEU A 4 1.73 -3.79 -0.55
C LEU A 4 2.87 -2.79 -0.75
N ASN A 5 3.20 -2.49 -2.00
CA ASN A 5 4.01 -1.31 -2.29
C ASN A 5 3.12 -0.04 -2.28
N PRO A 6 3.72 1.17 -2.23
CA PRO A 6 2.95 2.42 -2.16
C PRO A 6 1.98 2.64 -3.34
N VAL A 7 2.34 2.21 -4.54
CA VAL A 7 1.50 2.34 -5.75
C VAL A 7 0.32 1.37 -5.68
N GLU A 8 0.54 0.12 -5.27
CA GLU A 8 -0.50 -0.87 -5.03
C GLU A 8 -1.53 -0.38 -3.99
N ALA A 9 -1.05 0.14 -2.86
CA ALA A 9 -1.92 0.71 -1.84
C ALA A 9 -2.72 1.91 -2.38
N ARG A 10 -2.08 2.81 -3.14
CA ARG A 10 -2.76 3.96 -3.77
C ARG A 10 -3.85 3.52 -4.74
N VAL A 11 -3.56 2.56 -5.62
CA VAL A 11 -4.51 2.03 -6.59
C VAL A 11 -5.70 1.37 -5.89
N LEU A 12 -5.42 0.47 -4.95
CA LEU A 12 -6.45 -0.26 -4.21
C LEU A 12 -7.36 0.69 -3.42
N ALA A 13 -6.78 1.62 -2.67
CA ALA A 13 -7.54 2.57 -1.87
C ALA A 13 -8.33 3.57 -2.73
N THR A 14 -7.84 3.91 -3.93
CA THR A 14 -8.60 4.73 -4.89
C THR A 14 -9.84 3.99 -5.39
N LEU A 15 -9.74 2.69 -5.71
CA LEU A 15 -10.91 1.88 -6.06
C LEU A 15 -11.92 1.83 -4.91
N MET A 16 -11.45 1.62 -3.68
CA MET A 16 -12.30 1.64 -2.47
C MET A 16 -13.02 2.98 -2.29
N GLU A 17 -12.32 4.11 -2.48
CA GLU A 17 -12.89 5.45 -2.41
C GLU A 17 -14.01 5.63 -3.45
N LYS A 18 -13.71 5.29 -4.70
CA LYS A 18 -14.61 5.59 -5.82
C LYS A 18 -15.83 4.68 -5.82
N ALA A 19 -15.72 3.44 -5.33
CA ALA A 19 -16.87 2.57 -5.11
C ALA A 19 -17.95 3.20 -4.21
N ARG A 20 -17.56 4.07 -3.28
CA ARG A 20 -18.48 4.75 -2.34
C ARG A 20 -18.87 6.15 -2.77
N THR A 21 -17.91 6.91 -3.27
CA THR A 21 -18.09 8.35 -3.51
C THR A 21 -18.63 8.68 -4.89
N VAL A 22 -18.48 7.78 -5.86
CA VAL A 22 -18.93 7.95 -7.26
C VAL A 22 -19.45 6.61 -7.84
N PRO A 23 -20.48 6.00 -7.25
CA PRO A 23 -20.96 4.67 -7.63
C PRO A 23 -21.37 4.59 -9.12
N ASP A 24 -21.89 5.66 -9.70
CA ASP A 24 -22.30 5.71 -11.11
C ASP A 24 -21.13 5.52 -12.09
N SER A 25 -19.91 5.85 -11.66
CA SER A 25 -18.68 5.68 -12.46
C SER A 25 -17.96 4.37 -12.20
N TYR A 26 -18.41 3.58 -11.22
CA TYR A 26 -17.76 2.35 -10.78
C TYR A 26 -18.43 1.12 -11.44
N PRO A 27 -17.67 0.08 -11.85
CA PRO A 27 -16.21 -0.10 -11.74
C PRO A 27 -15.39 0.82 -12.66
N LEU A 28 -14.16 1.14 -12.25
CA LEU A 28 -13.35 2.16 -12.94
C LEU A 28 -12.60 1.59 -14.15
N SER A 29 -12.48 2.38 -15.23
CA SER A 29 -11.45 2.14 -16.25
C SER A 29 -10.05 2.49 -15.75
N LEU A 30 -9.00 2.02 -16.42
CA LEU A 30 -7.61 2.35 -16.07
C LEU A 30 -7.38 3.87 -16.02
N ASN A 31 -7.85 4.61 -17.03
CA ASN A 31 -7.65 6.06 -17.09
C ASN A 31 -8.36 6.80 -15.94
N ALA A 32 -9.58 6.38 -15.61
CA ALA A 32 -10.32 6.95 -14.47
C ALA A 32 -9.62 6.66 -13.13
N LEU A 33 -9.06 5.46 -12.99
CA LEU A 33 -8.29 5.06 -11.82
C LEU A 33 -7.00 5.88 -11.68
N VAL A 34 -6.21 6.03 -12.74
CA VAL A 34 -5.00 6.88 -12.74
C VAL A 34 -5.34 8.32 -12.36
N GLY A 35 -6.42 8.88 -12.93
CA GLY A 35 -6.91 10.20 -12.54
C GLY A 35 -7.28 10.30 -11.06
N GLY A 36 -7.80 9.22 -10.47
CA GLY A 36 -8.08 9.10 -9.04
C GLY A 36 -6.80 8.97 -8.19
N CYS A 37 -5.79 8.23 -8.64
CA CYS A 37 -4.53 8.06 -7.92
C CYS A 37 -3.77 9.39 -7.76
N ASN A 38 -3.88 10.26 -8.76
CA ASN A 38 -3.10 11.51 -8.90
C ASN A 38 -3.90 12.77 -8.48
N GLN A 39 -4.99 12.62 -7.74
CA GLN A 39 -5.75 13.76 -7.21
C GLN A 39 -4.88 14.59 -6.25
N LYS A 40 -5.04 15.92 -6.30
CA LYS A 40 -4.32 16.84 -5.40
C LYS A 40 -4.93 16.91 -4.00
N THR A 41 -6.18 16.47 -3.86
CA THR A 41 -6.92 16.47 -2.60
C THR A 41 -7.13 15.04 -2.14
N SER A 42 -7.23 14.85 -0.82
CA SER A 42 -7.39 13.52 -0.22
C SER A 42 -6.27 12.53 -0.55
N ARG A 43 -5.08 13.03 -0.91
CA ARG A 43 -3.88 12.25 -1.18
C ARG A 43 -2.73 12.83 -0.38
N ASP A 44 -2.10 12.00 0.43
CA ASP A 44 -0.86 12.32 1.12
C ASP A 44 0.03 11.06 1.13
N PRO A 45 1.17 11.05 0.40
CA PRO A 45 1.65 12.13 -0.47
C PRO A 45 0.84 12.25 -1.77
N VAL A 46 0.88 13.41 -2.41
CA VAL A 46 0.45 13.52 -3.82
C VAL A 46 1.42 12.72 -4.69
N MET A 47 0.90 11.87 -5.56
CA MET A 47 1.70 11.02 -6.44
C MET A 47 1.45 11.36 -7.91
N ASN A 48 2.36 10.90 -8.78
CA ASN A 48 2.20 10.90 -10.22
C ASN A 48 2.33 9.47 -10.76
N VAL A 49 1.31 8.65 -10.50
CA VAL A 49 1.22 7.27 -10.96
C VAL A 49 0.96 7.26 -12.47
N THR A 50 1.79 6.55 -13.23
CA THR A 50 1.59 6.37 -14.68
C THR A 50 0.60 5.25 -14.97
N GLU A 51 0.07 5.19 -16.19
CA GLU A 51 -0.80 4.08 -16.64
C GLU A 51 -0.11 2.71 -16.50
N ALA A 52 1.18 2.63 -16.85
CA ALA A 52 1.96 1.40 -16.73
C ALA A 52 2.09 0.96 -15.25
N GLN A 53 2.45 1.89 -14.35
CA GLN A 53 2.55 1.60 -12.92
C GLN A 53 1.20 1.18 -12.32
N ALA A 54 0.10 1.82 -12.74
CA ALA A 54 -1.24 1.44 -12.30
C ALA A 54 -1.64 0.06 -12.81
N GLN A 55 -1.29 -0.28 -14.06
CA GLN A 55 -1.55 -1.60 -14.64
C GLN A 55 -0.75 -2.70 -13.92
N ASP A 56 0.54 -2.50 -13.70
CA ASP A 56 1.38 -3.44 -12.95
C ASP A 56 0.84 -3.69 -11.53
N ALA A 57 0.39 -2.62 -10.86
CA ALA A 57 -0.25 -2.70 -9.55
C ALA A 57 -1.58 -3.47 -9.60
N LEU A 58 -2.43 -3.23 -10.60
CA LEU A 58 -3.68 -3.99 -10.77
C LEU A 58 -3.42 -5.48 -10.98
N ASP A 59 -2.42 -5.83 -11.78
CA ASP A 59 -2.05 -7.23 -12.03
C ASP A 59 -1.52 -7.91 -10.76
N ALA A 60 -0.72 -7.21 -9.95
CA ALA A 60 -0.28 -7.68 -8.64
C ALA A 60 -1.45 -7.88 -7.67
N LEU A 61 -2.36 -6.91 -7.59
CA LEU A 61 -3.54 -6.97 -6.72
C LEU A 61 -4.53 -8.07 -7.15
N LYS A 62 -4.67 -8.31 -8.46
CA LYS A 62 -5.49 -9.39 -9.04
C LYS A 62 -4.96 -10.76 -8.63
N ARG A 63 -3.64 -10.99 -8.67
CA ARG A 63 -3.01 -12.22 -8.16
C ARG A 63 -3.29 -12.46 -6.67
N ARG A 64 -3.48 -11.38 -5.90
CA ARG A 64 -3.80 -11.42 -4.46
C ARG A 64 -5.32 -11.45 -4.19
N THR A 65 -6.17 -11.52 -5.22
CA THR A 65 -7.64 -11.52 -5.07
C THR A 65 -8.17 -10.25 -4.37
N LEU A 66 -7.40 -9.15 -4.43
CA LEU A 66 -7.78 -7.85 -3.86
C LEU A 66 -8.49 -6.95 -4.86
N VAL A 67 -8.35 -7.24 -6.15
CA VAL A 67 -8.99 -6.56 -7.26
C VAL A 67 -9.49 -7.59 -8.26
N PHE A 68 -10.64 -7.32 -8.87
CA PHE A 68 -11.15 -8.09 -10.01
C PHE A 68 -11.33 -7.20 -11.23
N GLU A 69 -11.27 -7.85 -12.38
CA GLU A 69 -11.57 -7.25 -13.67
C GLU A 69 -13.00 -7.64 -14.04
N SER A 70 -13.87 -6.64 -14.18
CA SER A 70 -15.25 -6.84 -14.60
C SER A 70 -15.28 -7.29 -16.06
N SER A 71 -15.95 -8.43 -16.31
CA SER A 71 -16.20 -8.91 -17.66
C SER A 71 -17.39 -8.16 -18.29
N GLY A 72 -17.41 -8.03 -19.62
CA GLY A 72 -18.59 -7.57 -20.39
C GLY A 72 -18.57 -6.12 -20.89
N SER A 73 -17.55 -5.32 -20.57
CA SER A 73 -17.33 -4.00 -21.20
C SER A 73 -16.25 -4.07 -22.26
N ARG A 74 -16.40 -3.27 -23.33
CA ARG A 74 -15.39 -3.15 -24.40
C ARG A 74 -14.03 -2.66 -23.89
N VAL A 75 -14.04 -1.90 -22.79
CA VAL A 75 -12.85 -1.43 -22.07
C VAL A 75 -12.78 -2.15 -20.73
N PRO A 76 -11.62 -2.73 -20.33
CA PRO A 76 -11.46 -3.34 -19.01
C PRO A 76 -11.85 -2.37 -17.88
N ARG A 77 -12.57 -2.90 -16.90
CA ARG A 77 -12.97 -2.16 -15.70
C ARG A 77 -12.62 -2.93 -14.45
N TRP A 78 -12.26 -2.20 -13.40
CA TRP A 78 -11.64 -2.75 -12.21
C TRP A 78 -12.47 -2.47 -10.97
N GLU A 79 -12.62 -3.50 -10.15
CA GLU A 79 -13.34 -3.47 -8.88
C GLU A 79 -12.44 -3.96 -7.74
N HIS A 80 -12.56 -3.38 -6.54
CA HIS A 80 -11.87 -3.87 -5.35
C HIS A 80 -12.65 -5.00 -4.67
N ASN A 81 -11.92 -5.90 -4.03
CA ASN A 81 -12.44 -6.97 -3.18
C ASN A 81 -11.85 -6.90 -1.76
N PHE A 82 -11.46 -5.69 -1.33
CA PHE A 82 -10.70 -5.45 -0.10
C PHE A 82 -11.27 -6.12 1.16
N GLN A 83 -12.57 -5.97 1.44
CA GLN A 83 -13.20 -6.50 2.66
C GLN A 83 -13.02 -8.02 2.76
N ARG A 84 -13.27 -8.75 1.66
CA ARG A 84 -13.14 -10.21 1.63
C ARG A 84 -11.68 -10.64 1.54
N GLY A 85 -10.88 -9.96 0.74
CA GLY A 85 -9.47 -10.31 0.53
C GLY A 85 -8.61 -10.08 1.77
N ILE A 86 -8.91 -9.04 2.56
CA ILE A 86 -8.24 -8.80 3.84
C ILE A 86 -8.94 -9.53 4.99
N GLY A 87 -10.27 -9.74 4.91
CA GLY A 87 -11.05 -10.37 5.97
C GLY A 87 -11.36 -9.38 7.11
N VAL A 88 -11.91 -8.22 6.76
CA VAL A 88 -12.30 -7.14 7.68
C VAL A 88 -13.70 -6.61 7.35
N PRO A 89 -14.45 -6.11 8.35
CA PRO A 89 -15.75 -5.49 8.10
C PRO A 89 -15.60 -4.17 7.33
N GLU A 90 -16.73 -3.64 6.82
CA GLU A 90 -16.76 -2.43 5.99
C GLU A 90 -16.16 -1.22 6.72
N GLN A 91 -16.48 -1.05 8.00
CA GLN A 91 -16.00 0.05 8.85
C GLN A 91 -14.48 0.06 8.91
N SER A 92 -13.88 -1.08 9.25
CA SER A 92 -12.43 -1.26 9.28
C SER A 92 -11.78 -1.04 7.90
N ALA A 93 -12.43 -1.50 6.83
CA ALA A 93 -11.95 -1.28 5.47
C ALA A 93 -11.90 0.21 5.08
N VAL A 94 -12.91 0.99 5.48
CA VAL A 94 -12.93 2.44 5.26
C VAL A 94 -11.76 3.11 5.98
N LEU A 95 -11.51 2.77 7.24
CA LEU A 95 -10.41 3.33 8.02
C LEU A 95 -9.05 3.01 7.38
N LEU A 96 -8.83 1.75 6.99
CA LEU A 96 -7.61 1.33 6.29
C LEU A 96 -7.44 2.06 4.94
N GLY A 97 -8.53 2.22 4.17
CA GLY A 97 -8.52 2.97 2.91
C GLY A 97 -8.10 4.43 3.10
N LEU A 98 -8.62 5.10 4.13
CA LEU A 98 -8.25 6.47 4.45
C LEU A 98 -6.79 6.59 4.88
N LEU A 99 -6.31 5.66 5.70
CA LEU A 99 -4.89 5.62 6.12
C LEU A 99 -3.96 5.37 4.93
N MET A 100 -4.35 4.53 3.96
CA MET A 100 -3.57 4.30 2.73
C MET A 100 -3.54 5.54 1.82
N LEU A 101 -4.62 6.33 1.78
CA LEU A 101 -4.70 7.52 0.92
C LEU A 101 -4.02 8.74 1.51
N ARG A 102 -4.04 8.88 2.84
CA ARG A 102 -3.69 10.13 3.54
C ARG A 102 -2.64 9.94 4.64
N GLY A 103 -2.05 8.76 4.76
CA GLY A 103 -1.07 8.46 5.80
C GLY A 103 -1.64 8.51 7.22
N PRO A 104 -0.77 8.68 8.23
CA PRO A 104 -1.16 8.61 9.63
C PRO A 104 -2.10 9.74 10.07
N GLN A 105 -3.22 9.39 10.69
CA GLN A 105 -4.28 10.33 11.06
C GLN A 105 -4.79 10.08 12.49
N THR A 106 -5.34 11.11 13.13
CA THR A 106 -6.04 10.94 14.43
C THR A 106 -7.42 10.31 14.21
N ALA A 107 -8.02 9.76 15.27
CA ALA A 107 -9.38 9.20 15.19
C ALA A 107 -10.43 10.26 14.80
N ALA A 108 -10.24 11.51 15.25
CA ALA A 108 -11.09 12.64 14.87
C ALA A 108 -10.97 12.98 13.37
N GLU A 109 -9.75 13.04 12.85
CA GLU A 109 -9.49 13.24 11.41
C GLU A 109 -10.11 12.11 10.57
N LEU A 110 -9.92 10.85 10.97
CA LEU A 110 -10.49 9.68 10.29
C LEU A 110 -12.02 9.75 10.24
N ARG A 111 -12.68 10.11 11.36
CA ARG A 111 -14.13 10.28 11.39
C ARG A 111 -14.60 11.32 10.36
N ILE A 112 -13.96 12.49 10.34
CA ILE A 112 -14.30 13.57 9.39
C ILE A 112 -14.08 13.11 7.94
N HIS A 113 -12.94 12.48 7.65
CA HIS A 113 -12.60 12.07 6.28
C HIS A 113 -13.41 10.87 5.78
N SER A 114 -13.94 10.06 6.70
CA SER A 114 -14.78 8.91 6.37
C SER A 114 -16.22 9.25 5.99
N GLU A 115 -16.70 10.47 6.25
CA GLU A 115 -18.14 10.79 6.24
C GLU A 115 -18.86 10.46 4.93
N ARG A 116 -18.17 10.57 3.78
CA ARG A 116 -18.69 10.20 2.46
C ARG A 116 -18.57 8.71 2.12
N TRP A 117 -17.69 7.98 2.81
CA TRP A 117 -17.51 6.53 2.65
C TRP A 117 -18.45 5.76 3.57
N TYR A 118 -18.44 6.13 4.86
CA TYR A 118 -19.22 5.53 5.93
C TYR A 118 -19.36 6.52 7.09
N ARG A 119 -20.57 6.64 7.65
CA ARG A 119 -20.84 7.56 8.77
C ARG A 119 -20.70 6.83 10.11
N PHE A 120 -19.58 7.07 10.79
CA PHE A 120 -19.38 6.63 12.17
C PHE A 120 -20.22 7.45 13.15
N ALA A 121 -20.72 6.81 14.20
CA ALA A 121 -21.57 7.46 15.21
C ALA A 121 -20.80 8.58 15.94
N ASP A 122 -19.63 8.23 16.48
CA ASP A 122 -18.77 9.11 17.27
C ASP A 122 -17.29 8.71 17.13
N ILE A 123 -16.39 9.46 17.77
CA ILE A 123 -14.95 9.19 17.73
C ILE A 123 -14.62 7.86 18.43
N SER A 124 -15.31 7.54 19.53
CA SER A 124 -15.10 6.29 20.27
C SER A 124 -15.42 5.05 19.43
N SER A 125 -16.39 5.13 18.52
CA SER A 125 -16.66 4.06 17.56
C SER A 125 -15.51 3.85 16.57
N VAL A 126 -14.84 4.91 16.14
CA VAL A 126 -13.65 4.83 15.27
C VAL A 126 -12.49 4.20 16.03
N GLU A 127 -12.25 4.64 17.27
CA GLU A 127 -11.22 4.08 18.15
C GLU A 127 -11.43 2.58 18.38
N ALA A 128 -12.66 2.16 18.67
CA ALA A 128 -12.97 0.74 18.88
C ALA A 128 -12.61 -0.15 17.67
N PHE A 129 -12.89 0.31 16.44
CA PHE A 129 -12.49 -0.43 15.23
C PHE A 129 -10.98 -0.40 14.99
N LEU A 130 -10.28 0.66 15.38
CA LEU A 130 -8.81 0.74 15.28
C LEU A 130 -8.14 -0.18 16.29
N ASP A 131 -8.65 -0.22 17.52
CA ASP A 131 -8.19 -1.14 18.56
C ASP A 131 -8.43 -2.60 18.17
N GLU A 132 -9.57 -2.93 17.56
CA GLU A 132 -9.82 -4.27 17.01
C GLU A 132 -8.83 -4.62 15.88
N LEU A 133 -8.52 -3.65 15.01
CA LEU A 133 -7.53 -3.83 13.94
C LEU A 133 -6.10 -4.00 14.46
N GLN A 134 -5.75 -3.35 15.58
CA GLN A 134 -4.44 -3.48 16.24
C GLN A 134 -4.33 -4.77 17.05
N SER A 135 -5.42 -5.23 17.67
CA SER A 135 -5.46 -6.47 18.47
C SER A 135 -5.80 -7.72 17.64
N ARG A 136 -5.89 -7.57 16.32
CA ARG A 136 -6.21 -8.66 15.39
C ARG A 136 -5.21 -9.81 15.50
N ALA A 137 -5.73 -11.02 15.72
CA ALA A 137 -4.93 -12.23 15.92
C ALA A 137 -4.04 -12.59 14.72
N GLU A 138 -2.88 -13.19 14.99
CA GLU A 138 -1.92 -13.66 13.98
C GLU A 138 -2.53 -14.68 13.00
N GLU A 139 -3.43 -15.55 13.48
CA GLU A 139 -4.17 -16.50 12.64
C GLU A 139 -5.02 -15.82 11.55
N LYS A 140 -5.46 -14.58 11.81
CA LYS A 140 -6.21 -13.74 10.85
C LYS A 140 -5.29 -12.85 10.02
N GLY A 141 -3.97 -13.01 10.13
CA GLY A 141 -2.97 -12.23 9.41
C GLY A 141 -2.38 -11.05 10.21
N GLY A 142 -2.61 -11.01 11.52
CA GLY A 142 -1.95 -10.07 12.44
C GLY A 142 -2.53 -8.64 12.43
N PRO A 143 -1.89 -7.73 13.18
CA PRO A 143 -2.31 -6.33 13.29
C PRO A 143 -2.26 -5.63 11.93
N LEU A 144 -3.29 -4.84 11.63
CA LEU A 144 -3.36 -4.07 10.38
C LEU A 144 -3.13 -2.57 10.57
N VAL A 145 -3.16 -2.10 11.82
CA VAL A 145 -2.87 -0.71 12.20
C VAL A 145 -1.99 -0.69 13.44
N THR A 146 -1.35 0.45 13.68
CA THR A 146 -0.61 0.71 14.90
C THR A 146 -0.84 2.15 15.36
N LEU A 147 -0.92 2.34 16.68
CA LEU A 147 -0.96 3.64 17.31
C LEU A 147 0.45 4.20 17.44
N LEU A 148 0.72 5.32 16.78
CA LEU A 148 2.03 5.95 16.84
C LEU A 148 2.24 6.67 18.19
N PRO A 149 3.50 6.78 18.65
CA PRO A 149 3.86 7.68 19.73
C PRO A 149 3.40 9.10 19.40
N ARG A 150 3.06 9.88 20.44
CA ARG A 150 2.77 11.30 20.25
C ARG A 150 3.99 12.01 19.66
N ALA A 151 3.79 12.72 18.55
CA ALA A 151 4.80 13.62 18.03
C ALA A 151 5.07 14.76 19.05
N PRO A 152 6.29 15.31 19.11
CA PRO A 152 6.60 16.44 19.98
C PRO A 152 5.62 17.61 19.75
N GLY A 153 4.95 18.05 20.81
CA GLY A 153 3.96 19.15 20.74
C GLY A 153 2.55 18.74 20.25
N ALA A 154 2.34 17.50 19.82
CA ALA A 154 1.02 17.03 19.41
C ALA A 154 0.16 16.63 20.63
N ARG A 155 -1.10 17.08 20.63
CA ARG A 155 -2.08 16.73 21.67
C ARG A 155 -2.72 15.36 21.44
N GLU A 156 -2.70 14.83 20.23
CA GLU A 156 -3.38 13.59 19.86
C GLU A 156 -2.40 12.61 19.22
N GLN A 157 -2.62 11.31 19.43
CA GLN A 157 -1.88 10.26 18.75
C GLN A 157 -2.47 10.02 17.36
N ARG A 158 -1.62 9.52 16.46
CA ARG A 158 -2.01 9.18 15.08
C ARG A 158 -1.93 7.68 14.88
N TRP A 159 -2.87 7.16 14.12
CA TRP A 159 -2.91 5.77 13.69
C TRP A 159 -2.26 5.64 12.32
N ALA A 160 -1.47 4.59 12.11
CA ALA A 160 -0.90 4.24 10.80
C ALA A 160 -1.32 2.82 10.41
N HIS A 161 -1.45 2.55 9.11
CA HIS A 161 -1.71 1.19 8.62
C HIS A 161 -0.40 0.40 8.47
N LEU A 162 -0.48 -0.93 8.54
CA LEU A 162 0.66 -1.86 8.38
C LEU A 162 0.64 -2.62 7.05
N LEU A 163 -0.32 -2.31 6.17
CA LEU A 163 -0.48 -2.97 4.87
C LEU A 163 0.72 -2.79 3.92
N CYS A 164 1.54 -1.76 4.11
CA CYS A 164 2.79 -1.55 3.34
C CYS A 164 4.05 -1.99 4.12
N GLY A 165 3.88 -2.81 5.15
CA GLY A 165 4.96 -3.26 6.03
C GLY A 165 5.01 -2.49 7.35
N ALA A 166 6.06 -2.77 8.13
CA ALA A 166 6.27 -2.17 9.43
C ALA A 166 6.51 -0.65 9.30
N VAL A 167 5.77 0.11 10.11
CA VAL A 167 5.90 1.56 10.18
C VAL A 167 6.94 1.91 11.24
N ASP A 168 8.00 2.60 10.83
CA ASP A 168 8.95 3.16 11.80
C ASP A 168 8.34 4.42 12.44
N ALA A 169 7.85 4.22 13.66
CA ALA A 169 7.24 5.24 14.48
C ALA A 169 8.19 6.42 14.78
N ALA A 170 9.51 6.21 14.81
CA ALA A 170 10.48 7.27 15.07
C ALA A 170 10.66 8.19 13.85
N THR A 171 10.60 7.64 12.64
CA THR A 171 10.70 8.42 11.39
C THR A 171 9.49 9.32 11.18
N LEU A 172 8.28 8.85 11.53
CA LEU A 172 7.04 9.64 11.40
C LEU A 172 6.82 10.64 12.52
N ALA A 173 7.23 10.32 13.76
CA ALA A 173 7.12 11.25 14.89
C ALA A 173 8.02 12.49 14.74
N SER A 174 9.07 12.39 13.93
CA SER A 174 10.02 13.48 13.66
C SER A 174 9.52 14.52 12.65
N GLY A 175 8.27 14.41 12.17
CA GLY A 175 7.65 15.45 11.32
C GLY A 175 8.29 15.59 9.94
N GLY A 176 8.87 14.52 9.40
CA GLY A 176 9.42 14.53 8.04
C GLY A 176 8.29 14.64 7.02
N THR A 177 8.13 15.83 6.43
CA THR A 177 7.51 16.02 5.12
C THR A 177 7.92 14.87 4.20
N ALA A 178 6.94 14.25 3.54
CA ALA A 178 7.09 13.11 2.64
C ALA A 178 7.97 13.36 1.39
N SER A 179 8.78 14.42 1.39
CA SER A 179 9.93 14.62 0.49
C SER A 179 11.16 13.80 0.93
N ALA A 180 11.31 13.47 2.22
CA ALA A 180 12.42 12.64 2.70
C ALA A 180 12.18 11.13 2.52
N GLY A 181 10.94 10.70 2.27
CA GLY A 181 10.62 9.28 2.07
C GLY A 181 11.19 8.73 0.77
N GLY A 182 11.21 9.54 -0.30
CA GLY A 182 11.86 9.19 -1.56
C GLY A 182 13.38 9.11 -1.40
N GLU A 183 13.99 10.11 -0.75
CA GLU A 183 15.44 10.14 -0.52
C GLU A 183 15.91 9.00 0.40
N VAL A 184 15.20 8.71 1.50
CA VAL A 184 15.53 7.59 2.40
C VAL A 184 15.30 6.23 1.73
N GLN A 185 14.29 6.12 0.85
CA GLN A 185 14.02 4.90 0.11
C GLN A 185 15.04 4.70 -1.01
N ASP A 186 15.46 5.76 -1.71
CA ASP A 186 16.52 5.76 -2.72
C ASP A 186 17.89 5.48 -2.10
N GLU A 187 18.20 6.06 -0.94
CA GLU A 187 19.42 5.74 -0.17
C GLU A 187 19.45 4.28 0.29
N ARG A 188 18.29 3.74 0.70
CA ARG A 188 18.17 2.34 1.09
C ARG A 188 18.30 1.41 -0.11
N ILE A 189 17.72 1.77 -1.26
CA ILE A 189 17.86 1.02 -2.52
C ILE A 189 19.33 1.04 -2.97
N ALA A 190 19.97 2.21 -3.00
CA ALA A 190 21.37 2.34 -3.37
C ALA A 190 22.29 1.51 -2.44
N ARG A 191 22.02 1.50 -1.13
CA ARG A 191 22.76 0.67 -0.17
C ARG A 191 22.56 -0.82 -0.43
N LEU A 192 21.33 -1.25 -0.70
CA LEU A 192 21.03 -2.65 -1.04
C LEU A 192 21.65 -3.06 -2.37
N GLU A 193 21.71 -2.18 -3.36
CA GLU A 193 22.38 -2.43 -4.64
C GLU A 193 23.89 -2.64 -4.47
N ILE A 194 24.53 -1.84 -3.62
CA ILE A 194 25.94 -2.03 -3.25
C ILE A 194 26.13 -3.38 -2.54
N GLU A 195 25.30 -3.69 -1.54
CA GLU A 195 25.39 -4.94 -0.78
C GLU A 195 25.17 -6.18 -1.68
N VAL A 196 24.21 -6.11 -2.62
CA VAL A 196 23.99 -7.16 -3.62
C VAL A 196 25.18 -7.29 -4.57
N ALA A 197 25.80 -6.19 -4.98
CA ALA A 197 27.00 -6.23 -5.83
C ALA A 197 28.18 -6.87 -5.10
N GLU A 198 28.38 -6.53 -3.82
CA GLU A 198 29.41 -7.12 -2.96
C GLU A 198 29.18 -8.61 -2.73
N LEU A 199 27.95 -9.01 -2.39
CA LEU A 199 27.58 -10.42 -2.20
C LEU A 199 27.73 -11.23 -3.50
N ARG A 200 27.38 -10.66 -4.66
CA ARG A 200 27.60 -11.31 -5.97
C ARG A 200 29.07 -11.49 -6.27
N SER A 201 29.91 -10.49 -5.95
CA SER A 201 31.36 -10.57 -6.12
C SER A 201 31.98 -11.64 -5.20
N ALA A 202 31.60 -11.66 -3.93
CA ALA A 202 32.03 -12.67 -2.96
C ALA A 202 31.61 -14.08 -3.40
N LEU A 203 30.37 -14.25 -3.86
CA LEU A 203 29.88 -15.52 -4.39
C LEU A 203 30.67 -15.95 -5.63
N GLN A 204 30.98 -15.03 -6.55
CA GLN A 204 31.77 -15.35 -7.74
C GLN A 204 33.20 -15.79 -7.37
N ASN A 205 33.81 -15.17 -6.36
CA ASN A 205 35.14 -15.56 -5.88
C ASN A 205 35.12 -16.97 -5.27
N VAL A 206 34.13 -17.26 -4.41
CA VAL A 206 33.95 -18.60 -3.82
C VAL A 206 33.66 -19.66 -4.89
N LEU A 207 32.83 -19.33 -5.89
CA LEU A 207 32.55 -20.22 -7.02
C LEU A 207 33.81 -20.52 -7.84
N ASN A 208 34.66 -19.51 -8.10
CA ASN A 208 35.93 -19.68 -8.79
C ASN A 208 36.91 -20.56 -7.99
N GLU A 209 37.01 -20.37 -6.67
CA GLU A 209 37.87 -21.19 -5.80
C GLU A 209 37.43 -22.66 -5.74
N LEU A 210 36.12 -22.90 -5.82
CA LEU A 210 35.53 -24.25 -5.80
C LEU A 210 35.44 -24.89 -7.20
N GLY A 211 35.85 -24.19 -8.26
CA GLY A 211 35.73 -24.67 -9.64
C GLY A 211 34.29 -24.84 -10.12
N LEU A 212 33.34 -24.18 -9.48
CA LEU A 212 31.91 -24.27 -9.75
C LEU A 212 31.47 -23.09 -10.63
N SER A 213 30.69 -23.35 -11.67
CA SER A 213 30.05 -22.28 -12.45
C SER A 213 28.73 -21.85 -11.80
N PRO A 214 28.36 -20.56 -11.83
CA PRO A 214 27.07 -20.11 -11.32
C PRO A 214 25.93 -20.84 -12.06
N LEU A 215 24.99 -21.39 -11.28
CA LEU A 215 23.83 -22.10 -11.80
C LEU A 215 22.96 -21.16 -12.65
N GLY A 216 23.06 -21.31 -13.98
CA GLY A 216 21.95 -21.13 -14.92
C GLY A 216 21.58 -19.70 -15.34
N HIS A 217 22.24 -19.20 -16.38
CA HIS A 217 21.50 -18.72 -17.57
C HIS A 217 21.90 -19.62 -18.73
N GLN A 218 21.13 -20.70 -18.96
CA GLN A 218 21.14 -21.39 -20.24
C GLN A 218 20.60 -20.40 -21.29
N LYS A 219 21.50 -19.66 -21.95
CA LYS A 219 21.21 -19.17 -23.29
C LYS A 219 21.19 -20.40 -24.19
N SER A 220 19.99 -20.87 -24.53
CA SER A 220 19.80 -21.67 -25.72
C SER A 220 20.24 -20.83 -26.92
N ASN A 221 21.41 -21.14 -27.47
CA ASN A 221 21.81 -20.69 -28.80
C ASN A 221 22.26 -21.90 -29.61
N ASP A 222 22.09 -21.76 -30.93
CA ASP A 222 22.44 -22.64 -32.05
C ASP A 222 21.37 -23.68 -32.43
N ARG A 223 20.95 -23.83 -33.71
CA ARG A 223 21.55 -23.42 -34.99
C ARG A 223 20.58 -23.65 -36.16
N ALA A 224 20.91 -23.01 -37.29
CA ALA A 224 20.48 -23.20 -38.68
C ALA A 224 19.32 -22.32 -39.18
#